data_AF-A0A962W212-F1
#
_entry.id   AF-A0A962W212-F1
#
_cell.length_a   1.000
_cell.length_b   1.000
_cell.length_c   1.000
_cell.angle_alpha   90.00
_cell.angle_beta   90.00
_cell.angle_gamma   90.00
#
_symmetry.space_group_name_H-M   'P 1'
#
loop_
_entity.id
_entity.type
_entity.pdbx_description
1 polymer ?
#
loop_
_entity_poly.entity_id
_entity_poly.type
_entity_poly.pdbx_seq_one_letter_code
_entity_poly.pdbx_strand_id
1 'polypeptide(L)'
;MSLRVLPLFLMLVFSGCAMLEKASVPASGQIEVPASAGEAMATANDLAGRGHWSAAQAVLDAAVRQFPGDRRLSEEKASIDARRLRAERLLEDRIMVGDAENQHAKIVLLEQLSLARPDDLVVMSRRLYWKEVLASKIEPLTACGEYHAADATELARRCFDVASAIPATAAVDQRLAKVSAQLRASDDIAAERRRAREEKERHQRAKALLGQAKAAIDASDYRRALDILDKVARLQPDNREVSGLQQKALA
;
A
#
# COMPACT_ATOMS: atom_id res chain seq x y z
N MET A 1 -7.80 -68.84 8.99
CA MET A 1 -8.79 -67.75 9.10
C MET A 1 -8.13 -66.59 9.82
N SER A 2 -7.90 -65.53 9.04
CA SER A 2 -7.16 -64.30 9.32
C SER A 2 -7.75 -63.50 10.50
N LEU A 3 -6.98 -63.14 11.53
CA LEU A 3 -6.16 -61.91 11.71
C LEU A 3 -6.93 -60.58 11.82
N ARG A 4 -6.73 -59.91 12.98
CA ARG A 4 -6.64 -58.45 13.29
C ARG A 4 -7.57 -58.06 14.44
N VAL A 5 -7.09 -57.91 15.69
CA VAL A 5 -6.18 -56.87 16.25
C VAL A 5 -6.84 -55.49 16.33
N LEU A 6 -6.95 -55.04 17.59
CA LEU A 6 -7.30 -53.73 18.13
C LEU A 6 -6.72 -52.52 17.34
N PRO A 7 -7.44 -51.40 17.29
CA PRO A 7 -6.83 -50.07 17.38
C PRO A 7 -7.50 -49.32 18.56
N LEU A 8 -6.83 -48.81 19.59
CA LEU A 8 -5.58 -48.05 19.72
C LEU A 8 -5.56 -46.76 18.88
N PHE A 9 -5.52 -45.63 19.60
CA PHE A 9 -5.16 -44.27 19.19
C PHE A 9 -6.11 -43.48 18.27
N LEU A 10 -6.74 -42.44 18.84
CA LEU A 10 -6.56 -41.08 18.31
C LEU A 10 -6.82 -40.00 19.38
N MET A 11 -5.89 -39.88 20.34
CA MET A 11 -5.62 -38.62 21.02
C MET A 11 -4.73 -37.80 20.08
N LEU A 12 -5.31 -36.96 19.23
CA LEU A 12 -4.58 -35.99 18.42
C LEU A 12 -5.37 -34.66 18.30
N VAL A 13 -4.84 -33.68 19.02
CA VAL A 13 -4.67 -32.25 18.64
C VAL A 13 -5.93 -31.40 18.42
N PHE A 14 -6.41 -30.80 19.51
CA PHE A 14 -6.82 -29.38 19.51
C PHE A 14 -5.89 -28.58 20.45
N SER A 15 -4.58 -28.73 20.26
CA SER A 15 -3.59 -27.77 20.78
C SER A 15 -3.31 -26.77 19.67
N GLY A 16 -4.20 -25.78 19.57
CA GLY A 16 -4.14 -24.79 18.50
C GLY A 16 -5.12 -23.64 18.69
N CYS A 17 -5.53 -23.34 19.93
CA CYS A 17 -5.86 -21.95 20.24
C CYS A 17 -4.53 -21.20 20.18
N ALA A 18 -4.17 -20.74 18.97
CA ALA A 18 -3.19 -19.69 18.83
C ALA A 18 -3.57 -18.64 19.87
N MET A 19 -2.67 -18.41 20.82
CA MET A 19 -2.76 -17.26 21.69
C MET A 19 -3.00 -16.07 20.77
N LEU A 20 -4.21 -15.52 20.82
CA LEU A 20 -4.34 -14.08 20.70
C LEU A 20 -3.49 -13.58 21.85
N GLU A 21 -2.23 -13.29 21.56
CA GLU A 21 -1.41 -12.44 22.39
C GLU A 21 -2.20 -11.13 22.40
N LYS A 22 -3.05 -11.00 23.42
CA LYS A 22 -3.73 -9.76 23.74
C LYS A 22 -2.57 -8.84 24.01
N ALA A 23 -2.16 -8.09 22.98
CA ALA A 23 -1.25 -6.97 23.13
C ALA A 23 -1.80 -6.24 24.34
N SER A 24 -1.06 -6.35 25.45
CA SER A 24 -1.48 -5.80 26.72
C SER A 24 -1.45 -4.31 26.51
N VAL A 25 -2.57 -3.75 26.07
CA VAL A 25 -2.84 -2.33 26.21
C VAL A 25 -2.58 -2.09 27.69
N PRO A 26 -1.56 -1.28 28.04
CA PRO A 26 -1.33 -1.00 29.44
C PRO A 26 -2.65 -0.49 29.99
N ALA A 27 -3.20 -1.28 30.92
CA ALA A 27 -4.37 -0.86 31.66
C ALA A 27 -4.07 0.52 32.22
N SER A 28 -5.08 1.38 32.24
CA SER A 28 -5.09 2.81 32.54
C SER A 28 -4.49 3.25 33.90
N GLY A 29 -3.64 2.44 34.54
CA GLY A 29 -3.01 2.69 35.82
C GLY A 29 -1.48 2.83 35.83
N GLN A 30 -0.77 2.74 34.70
CA GLN A 30 0.70 2.93 34.66
C GLN A 30 1.15 3.71 33.42
N ILE A 31 0.51 4.86 33.18
CA ILE A 31 1.16 5.86 32.33
C ILE A 31 2.19 6.52 33.24
N GLU A 32 3.48 6.18 33.07
CA GLU A 32 4.56 6.92 33.72
C GLU A 32 4.35 8.41 33.43
N VAL A 33 4.32 9.19 34.50
CA VAL A 33 4.07 10.62 34.42
C VAL A 33 5.23 11.24 33.64
N PRO A 34 4.99 11.83 32.46
CA PRO A 34 6.09 12.34 31.64
C PRO A 34 6.83 13.45 32.39
N ALA A 35 8.16 13.41 32.39
CA ALA A 35 8.97 14.40 33.11
C ALA A 35 8.91 15.77 32.44
N SER A 36 8.49 15.84 31.18
CA SER A 36 8.28 17.10 30.45
C SER A 36 7.17 17.00 29.39
N ALA A 37 6.67 18.15 28.94
CA ALA A 37 5.76 18.22 27.79
C ALA A 37 6.36 17.62 26.52
N GLY A 38 7.66 17.80 26.28
CA GLY A 38 8.34 17.25 25.10
C GLY A 38 8.42 15.72 25.12
N GLU A 39 8.69 15.14 26.29
CA GLU A 39 8.68 13.68 26.49
C GLU A 39 7.26 13.11 26.30
N ALA A 40 6.24 13.77 26.85
CA ALA A 40 4.85 13.37 26.66
C ALA A 40 4.46 13.30 25.17
N MET A 41 4.84 14.33 24.40
CA MET A 41 4.60 14.37 22.96
C MET A 41 5.35 13.26 22.22
N ALA A 42 6.60 12.98 22.58
CA ALA A 42 7.39 11.92 21.96
C ALA A 42 6.79 10.53 22.22
N THR A 43 6.43 10.25 23.49
CA THR A 43 5.79 9.00 23.89
C THR A 43 4.42 8.83 23.22
N ALA A 44 3.60 9.88 23.19
CA ALA A 44 2.32 9.85 22.49
C ALA A 44 2.48 9.58 20.99
N ASN A 45 3.51 10.15 20.35
CA ASN A 45 3.81 9.90 18.95
C ASN A 45 4.26 8.47 18.66
N ASP A 46 5.10 7.88 19.50
CA ASP A 46 5.50 6.46 19.39
C ASP A 46 4.29 5.54 19.55
N LEU A 47 3.46 5.76 20.57
CA LEU A 47 2.23 5.01 20.80
C LEU A 47 1.26 5.13 19.61
N ALA A 48 1.04 6.33 19.11
CA ALA A 48 0.22 6.58 17.92
C ALA A 48 0.80 5.92 16.66
N GLY A 49 2.14 5.94 16.50
CA GLY A 49 2.85 5.27 15.42
C GLY A 49 2.66 3.75 15.39
N ARG A 50 2.42 3.14 16.57
CA ARG A 50 2.11 1.72 16.74
C ARG A 50 0.61 1.41 16.71
N GLY A 51 -0.25 2.42 16.52
CA GLY A 51 -1.71 2.27 16.51
C GLY A 51 -2.37 2.22 17.90
N HIS A 52 -1.63 2.51 18.98
CA HIS A 52 -2.17 2.62 20.33
C HIS A 52 -2.78 4.00 20.59
N TRP A 53 -3.81 4.35 19.80
CA TRP A 53 -4.42 5.69 19.79
C TRP A 53 -4.96 6.14 21.16
N SER A 54 -5.62 5.24 21.89
CA SER A 54 -6.17 5.55 23.22
C SER A 54 -5.07 5.82 24.25
N ALA A 55 -3.98 5.07 24.21
CA ALA A 55 -2.83 5.27 25.09
C ALA A 55 -2.13 6.59 24.77
N ALA A 56 -1.96 6.92 23.48
CA ALA A 56 -1.39 8.19 23.04
C ALA A 56 -2.22 9.40 23.54
N GLN A 57 -3.55 9.34 23.41
CA GLN A 57 -4.45 10.37 23.93
C GLN A 57 -4.37 10.48 25.45
N ALA A 58 -4.33 9.35 26.16
CA ALA A 58 -4.25 9.34 27.62
C ALA A 58 -2.95 9.96 28.15
N VAL A 59 -1.82 9.74 27.46
CA VAL A 59 -0.54 10.42 27.76
C VAL A 59 -0.66 11.93 27.60
N LEU A 60 -1.22 12.40 26.48
CA LEU A 60 -1.41 13.83 26.24
C LEU A 60 -2.40 14.46 27.21
N ASP A 61 -3.47 13.76 27.57
CA ASP A 61 -4.45 14.24 28.56
C ASP A 61 -3.86 14.40 29.95
N ALA A 62 -2.99 13.46 30.36
CA ALA A 62 -2.23 13.60 31.60
C ALA A 62 -1.27 14.79 31.54
N ALA A 63 -0.54 14.93 30.43
CA ALA A 63 0.42 16.03 30.26
C ALA A 63 -0.26 17.40 30.24
N VAL A 64 -1.42 17.56 29.58
CA VAL A 64 -2.18 18.83 29.57
C VAL A 64 -2.61 19.24 30.97
N ARG A 65 -2.97 18.28 31.84
CA ARG A 65 -3.31 18.56 33.24
C ARG A 65 -2.09 18.97 34.06
N GLN A 66 -0.94 18.36 33.80
CA GLN A 66 0.30 18.60 34.54
C GLN A 66 1.02 19.88 34.12
N PHE A 67 0.93 20.25 32.84
CA PHE A 67 1.57 21.43 32.25
C PHE A 67 0.51 22.37 31.67
N PRO A 68 -0.38 22.94 32.51
CA PRO A 68 -1.44 23.82 32.04
C PRO A 68 -0.83 25.06 31.36
N GLY A 69 -1.30 25.37 30.15
CA GLY A 69 -0.84 26.52 29.36
C GLY A 69 0.23 26.21 28.32
N ASP A 70 0.81 25.00 28.27
CA ASP A 70 1.67 24.61 27.14
C ASP A 70 0.82 24.33 25.90
N ARG A 71 0.75 25.33 25.01
CA ARG A 71 -0.05 25.27 23.77
C ARG A 71 0.36 24.10 22.88
N ARG A 72 1.62 23.66 22.92
CA ARG A 72 2.11 22.55 22.08
C ARG A 72 1.42 21.24 22.39
N LEU A 73 1.05 20.99 23.65
CA LEU A 73 0.33 19.77 24.03
C LEU A 73 -1.07 19.74 23.42
N SER A 74 -1.76 20.88 23.37
CA SER A 74 -3.08 20.99 22.73
C SER A 74 -3.01 20.82 21.21
N GLU A 75 -1.96 21.37 20.58
CA GLU A 75 -1.69 21.20 19.16
C GLU A 75 -1.35 19.74 18.82
N GLU A 76 -0.53 19.10 19.65
CA GLU A 76 -0.17 17.70 19.47
C GLU A 76 -1.39 16.78 19.62
N LYS A 77 -2.26 17.06 20.59
CA LYS A 77 -3.51 16.31 20.75
C LYS A 77 -4.39 16.42 19.50
N ALA A 78 -4.59 17.63 18.98
CA ALA A 78 -5.34 17.82 17.75
C ALA A 78 -4.69 17.12 16.54
N SER A 79 -3.36 17.11 16.46
CA SER A 79 -2.60 16.40 15.43
C SER A 79 -2.80 14.88 15.50
N ILE A 80 -2.69 14.28 16.70
CA ILE A 80 -2.92 12.84 16.90
C ILE A 80 -4.37 12.47 16.61
N ASP A 81 -5.34 13.29 17.04
CA ASP A 81 -6.76 13.06 16.74
C ASP A 81 -7.04 13.09 15.24
N ALA A 82 -6.48 14.07 14.52
CA ALA A 82 -6.60 14.14 13.07
C ALA A 82 -5.95 12.93 12.38
N ARG A 83 -4.79 12.46 12.86
CA ARG A 83 -4.15 11.23 12.34
C ARG A 83 -5.00 9.99 12.59
N ARG A 84 -5.57 9.85 13.79
CA ARG A 84 -6.47 8.75 14.15
C ARG A 84 -7.68 8.70 13.21
N LEU A 85 -8.36 9.83 13.02
CA LEU A 85 -9.53 9.92 12.15
C LEU A 85 -9.19 9.59 10.69
N ARG A 86 -8.03 10.03 10.18
CA ARG A 86 -7.54 9.63 8.85
C ARG A 86 -7.28 8.13 8.75
N ALA A 87 -6.67 7.53 9.77
CA ALA A 87 -6.39 6.10 9.80
C ALA A 87 -7.67 5.26 9.89
N GLU A 88 -8.64 5.70 10.70
CA GLU A 88 -9.97 5.11 10.83
C GLU A 88 -10.69 5.12 9.47
N ARG A 89 -10.82 6.30 8.85
CA ARG A 89 -11.44 6.41 7.52
C ARG A 89 -10.74 5.56 6.46
N LEU A 90 -9.41 5.53 6.44
CA LEU A 90 -8.65 4.70 5.49
C LEU A 90 -9.01 3.22 5.63
N LEU A 91 -9.18 2.72 6.85
CA LEU A 91 -9.54 1.33 7.10
C LEU A 91 -11.01 1.05 6.75
N GLU A 92 -11.92 1.95 7.11
CA GLU A 92 -13.34 1.83 6.76
C GLU A 92 -13.54 1.82 5.23
N ASP A 93 -12.88 2.72 4.51
CA ASP A 93 -12.93 2.78 3.05
C ASP A 93 -12.36 1.50 2.42
N ARG A 94 -11.26 0.95 2.96
CA ARG A 94 -10.71 -0.35 2.49
C ARG A 94 -11.69 -1.50 2.66
N ILE A 95 -12.39 -1.55 3.80
CA ILE A 95 -13.40 -2.58 4.07
C ILE A 95 -14.56 -2.40 3.09
N MET A 96 -15.09 -1.19 2.98
CA MET A 96 -16.22 -0.86 2.10
C MET A 96 -15.94 -1.24 0.64
N VAL A 97 -14.74 -0.95 0.15
CA VAL A 97 -14.31 -1.30 -1.23
C VAL A 97 -14.15 -2.80 -1.40
N GLY A 98 -13.53 -3.50 -0.44
CA GLY A 98 -13.41 -4.95 -0.49
C GLY A 98 -14.77 -5.64 -0.55
N ASP A 99 -15.74 -5.14 0.23
CA ASP A 99 -17.13 -5.63 0.17
C ASP A 99 -17.77 -5.34 -1.20
N ALA A 100 -17.56 -4.15 -1.75
CA ALA A 100 -18.12 -3.75 -3.04
C ALA A 100 -17.51 -4.56 -4.21
N GLU A 101 -16.20 -4.82 -4.19
CA GLU A 101 -15.51 -5.68 -5.16
C GLU A 101 -16.07 -7.10 -5.11
N ASN A 102 -16.25 -7.66 -3.91
CA ASN A 102 -16.84 -8.98 -3.73
C ASN A 102 -18.28 -9.04 -4.25
N GLN A 103 -19.08 -8.00 -3.97
CA GLN A 103 -20.44 -7.88 -4.49
C GLN A 103 -20.46 -7.79 -6.02
N HIS A 104 -19.56 -7.01 -6.61
CA HIS A 104 -19.41 -6.90 -8.05
C HIS A 104 -19.06 -8.24 -8.69
N ALA A 105 -18.04 -8.94 -8.17
CA ALA A 105 -17.67 -10.28 -8.64
C ALA A 105 -18.83 -11.29 -8.54
N LYS A 106 -19.60 -11.23 -7.45
CA LYS A 106 -20.80 -12.06 -7.28
C LYS A 106 -21.89 -11.74 -8.31
N ILE A 107 -22.11 -10.48 -8.65
CA ILE A 107 -23.07 -10.07 -9.69
C ILE A 107 -22.66 -10.67 -11.04
N VAL A 108 -21.37 -10.61 -11.40
CA VAL A 108 -20.85 -11.19 -12.66
C VAL A 108 -21.14 -12.69 -12.72
N LEU A 109 -20.93 -13.43 -11.62
CA LEU A 109 -21.25 -14.87 -11.57
C LEU A 109 -22.75 -15.13 -11.65
N LEU A 110 -23.58 -14.30 -11.01
CA LEU A 110 -25.04 -14.41 -11.09
C LEU A 110 -25.58 -14.06 -12.49
N GLU A 111 -24.92 -13.18 -13.22
CA GLU A 111 -25.22 -12.88 -14.62
C GLU A 111 -24.99 -14.11 -15.50
N GLN A 112 -23.82 -14.74 -15.39
CA GLN A 112 -23.52 -15.98 -16.10
C GLN A 112 -24.51 -17.10 -15.74
N LEU A 113 -24.80 -17.27 -14.45
CA LEU A 113 -25.75 -18.29 -14.00
C LEU A 113 -27.18 -18.02 -14.51
N SER A 114 -27.60 -16.77 -14.59
CA SER A 114 -28.90 -16.39 -15.14
C SER A 114 -28.99 -16.67 -16.64
N LEU A 115 -27.88 -16.62 -17.39
CA LEU A 115 -27.85 -17.03 -18.80
C LEU A 115 -27.95 -18.54 -18.95
N ALA A 116 -27.29 -19.31 -18.07
CA ALA A 116 -27.37 -20.77 -18.06
C ALA A 116 -28.72 -21.30 -17.56
N ARG A 117 -29.44 -20.51 -16.75
CA ARG A 117 -30.75 -20.85 -16.16
C ARG A 117 -31.74 -19.69 -16.33
N PRO A 118 -32.23 -19.45 -17.55
CA PRO A 118 -33.05 -18.27 -17.86
C PRO A 118 -34.39 -18.24 -17.11
N ASP A 119 -34.95 -19.41 -16.80
CA ASP A 119 -36.24 -19.52 -16.10
C ASP A 119 -36.11 -19.62 -14.56
N ASP A 120 -34.89 -19.58 -14.03
CA ASP A 120 -34.63 -19.63 -12.58
C ASP A 120 -34.82 -18.25 -11.94
N LEU A 121 -36.05 -17.98 -11.50
CA LEU A 121 -36.44 -16.73 -10.85
C LEU A 121 -35.63 -16.43 -9.58
N VAL A 122 -35.11 -17.45 -8.89
CA VAL A 122 -34.28 -17.26 -7.67
C VAL A 122 -32.93 -16.68 -8.05
N VAL A 123 -32.32 -17.14 -9.16
CA VAL A 123 -31.07 -16.57 -9.67
C VAL A 123 -31.29 -15.14 -10.14
N MET A 124 -32.38 -14.88 -10.88
CA MET A 124 -32.73 -13.53 -11.33
C MET A 124 -32.93 -12.56 -10.15
N SER A 125 -33.68 -12.96 -9.12
CA SER A 125 -33.93 -12.11 -7.96
C SER A 125 -32.66 -11.81 -7.18
N ARG A 126 -31.80 -12.82 -6.96
CA ARG A 126 -30.49 -12.64 -6.30
C ARG A 126 -29.62 -11.67 -7.07
N ARG A 127 -29.57 -11.77 -8.41
CA ARG A 127 -28.80 -10.83 -9.24
C ARG A 127 -29.28 -9.40 -9.06
N LEU A 128 -30.59 -9.17 -9.17
CA LEU A 128 -31.19 -7.84 -9.02
C LEU A 128 -30.95 -7.26 -7.63
N TYR A 129 -31.11 -8.07 -6.58
CA TYR A 129 -30.82 -7.68 -5.20
C TYR A 129 -29.37 -7.18 -5.04
N TRP A 130 -28.39 -7.95 -5.52
CA TRP A 130 -26.99 -7.54 -5.37
C TRP A 130 -26.64 -6.32 -6.24
N LYS A 131 -27.28 -6.15 -7.40
CA LYS A 131 -27.14 -4.92 -8.19
C LYS A 131 -27.64 -3.69 -7.43
N GLU A 132 -28.79 -3.79 -6.75
CA GLU A 132 -29.32 -2.69 -5.93
C GLU A 132 -28.42 -2.37 -4.73
N VAL A 133 -27.94 -3.41 -4.03
CA VAL A 133 -27.00 -3.25 -2.91
C VAL A 133 -25.70 -2.59 -3.36
N LEU A 134 -25.18 -2.94 -4.53
CA LEU A 134 -24.00 -2.30 -5.07
C LEU A 134 -24.29 -0.87 -5.54
N ALA A 135 -25.44 -0.64 -6.18
CA ALA A 135 -25.87 0.69 -6.63
C ALA A 135 -25.98 1.69 -5.47
N SER A 136 -26.45 1.25 -4.29
CA SER A 136 -26.51 2.09 -3.09
C SER A 136 -25.12 2.52 -2.57
N LYS A 137 -24.03 1.97 -3.10
CA LYS A 137 -22.64 2.31 -2.72
C LYS A 137 -21.98 3.31 -3.68
N ILE A 138 -22.67 3.78 -4.71
CA ILE A 138 -22.07 4.67 -5.73
C ILE A 138 -21.49 5.96 -5.11
N GLU A 139 -22.24 6.61 -4.22
CA GLU A 139 -21.81 7.83 -3.53
C GLU A 139 -20.60 7.60 -2.62
N PRO A 140 -20.60 6.64 -1.67
CA PRO A 140 -19.43 6.39 -0.83
C PRO A 140 -18.21 5.91 -1.62
N LEU A 141 -18.36 5.12 -2.69
CA LEU A 141 -17.24 4.74 -3.56
C LEU A 141 -16.66 5.95 -4.29
N THR A 142 -17.50 6.84 -4.80
CA THR A 142 -17.06 8.08 -5.44
C THR A 142 -16.33 8.98 -4.45
N ALA A 143 -16.88 9.18 -3.25
CA ALA A 143 -16.27 9.97 -2.20
C ALA A 143 -14.94 9.37 -1.68
N CYS A 144 -14.82 8.04 -1.63
CA CYS A 144 -13.56 7.37 -1.37
C CYS A 144 -12.50 7.72 -2.43
N GLY A 145 -12.86 7.59 -3.72
CA GLY A 145 -11.96 7.90 -4.83
C GLY A 145 -11.44 9.33 -4.76
N GLU A 146 -12.33 10.30 -4.50
CA GLU A 146 -11.98 11.71 -4.35
C GLU A 146 -11.05 11.97 -3.15
N TYR A 147 -11.34 11.36 -2.00
CA TYR A 147 -10.58 11.60 -0.78
C TYR A 147 -9.15 11.03 -0.87
N HIS A 148 -8.99 9.84 -1.45
CA HIS A 148 -7.72 9.12 -1.46
C HIS A 148 -6.86 9.38 -2.71
N ALA A 149 -7.36 10.14 -3.69
CA ALA A 149 -6.69 10.33 -4.98
C ALA A 149 -5.23 10.81 -4.86
N ALA A 150 -4.95 11.69 -3.89
CA ALA A 150 -3.63 12.27 -3.69
C ALA A 150 -2.69 11.40 -2.82
N ASP A 151 -3.22 10.81 -1.74
CA ASP A 151 -2.38 10.25 -0.66
C ASP A 151 -2.41 8.71 -0.58
N ALA A 152 -3.43 8.07 -1.18
CA ALA A 152 -3.58 6.62 -1.21
C ALA A 152 -4.13 6.16 -2.58
N THR A 153 -3.37 6.48 -3.64
CA THR A 153 -3.74 6.30 -5.06
C THR A 153 -4.24 4.89 -5.39
N GLU A 154 -3.66 3.84 -4.81
CA GLU A 154 -4.12 2.46 -5.03
C GLU A 154 -5.53 2.20 -4.49
N LEU A 155 -5.85 2.75 -3.31
CA LEU A 155 -7.20 2.65 -2.76
C LEU A 155 -8.18 3.48 -3.59
N ALA A 156 -7.80 4.71 -3.97
CA ALA A 156 -8.61 5.55 -4.83
C ALA A 156 -8.92 4.89 -6.18
N ARG A 157 -7.95 4.18 -6.76
CA ARG A 157 -8.12 3.42 -7.99
C ARG A 157 -9.16 2.31 -7.82
N ARG A 158 -9.05 1.50 -6.77
CA ARG A 158 -10.05 0.45 -6.46
C ARG A 158 -11.45 1.04 -6.25
N CYS A 159 -11.56 2.16 -5.54
CA CYS A 159 -12.82 2.89 -5.37
C CYS A 159 -13.41 3.33 -6.72
N PHE A 160 -12.57 3.94 -7.57
CA PHE A 160 -12.96 4.39 -8.91
C PHE A 160 -13.38 3.23 -9.81
N ASP A 161 -12.63 2.13 -9.84
CA ASP A 161 -12.88 0.99 -10.71
C ASP A 161 -14.26 0.38 -10.42
N VAL A 162 -14.60 0.16 -9.15
CA VAL A 162 -15.92 -0.36 -8.76
C VAL A 162 -17.01 0.68 -9.03
N ALA A 163 -16.81 1.95 -8.67
CA ALA A 163 -17.80 3.02 -8.89
C ALA A 163 -18.15 3.19 -10.38
N SER A 164 -17.15 3.16 -11.26
CA SER A 164 -17.32 3.34 -12.70
C SER A 164 -18.08 2.20 -13.39
N ALA A 165 -18.18 1.03 -12.74
CA ALA A 165 -18.93 -0.12 -13.24
C ALA A 165 -20.42 -0.07 -12.83
N ILE A 166 -20.82 0.89 -12.01
CA ILE A 166 -22.19 1.06 -11.52
C ILE A 166 -22.89 2.13 -12.37
N PRO A 167 -24.13 1.90 -12.85
CA PRO A 167 -24.91 2.94 -13.50
C PRO A 167 -25.09 4.15 -12.56
N ALA A 168 -24.67 5.32 -13.04
CA ALA A 168 -24.60 6.53 -12.22
C ALA A 168 -25.31 7.70 -12.90
N THR A 169 -25.52 8.77 -12.13
CA THR A 169 -26.02 10.03 -12.67
C THR A 169 -24.88 10.83 -13.31
N ALA A 170 -25.20 11.76 -14.21
CA ALA A 170 -24.20 12.63 -14.83
C ALA A 170 -23.36 13.41 -13.82
N ALA A 171 -23.92 13.74 -12.64
CA ALA A 171 -23.19 14.40 -11.56
C ALA A 171 -22.09 13.51 -10.97
N VAL A 172 -22.37 12.23 -10.77
CA VAL A 172 -21.39 11.24 -10.32
C VAL A 172 -20.34 11.00 -11.40
N ASP A 173 -20.75 10.84 -12.67
CA ASP A 173 -19.80 10.65 -13.78
C ASP A 173 -18.80 11.81 -13.88
N GLN A 174 -19.25 13.04 -13.68
CA GLN A 174 -18.37 14.21 -13.66
C GLN A 174 -17.35 14.15 -12.52
N ARG A 175 -17.76 13.69 -11.34
CA ARG A 175 -16.86 13.51 -10.19
C ARG A 175 -15.84 12.40 -10.45
N LEU A 176 -16.30 11.25 -10.97
CA LEU A 176 -15.42 10.14 -11.35
C LEU A 176 -14.43 10.54 -12.45
N ALA A 177 -14.82 11.39 -13.41
CA ALA A 177 -13.91 11.92 -14.41
C ALA A 177 -12.75 12.74 -13.79
N LYS A 178 -13.02 13.52 -12.73
CA LYS A 178 -11.98 14.25 -11.99
C LYS A 178 -11.03 13.30 -11.28
N VAL A 179 -11.56 12.28 -10.60
CA VAL A 179 -10.75 11.23 -9.95
C VAL A 179 -9.86 10.53 -10.99
N SER A 180 -10.42 10.11 -12.13
CA SER A 180 -9.68 9.47 -13.21
C SER A 180 -8.53 10.35 -13.73
N ALA A 181 -8.76 11.65 -13.91
CA ALA A 181 -7.73 12.59 -14.33
C ALA A 181 -6.59 12.71 -13.31
N GLN A 182 -6.91 12.75 -12.02
CA GLN A 182 -5.90 12.78 -10.95
C GLN A 182 -5.08 11.48 -10.90
N LEU A 183 -5.73 10.32 -11.03
CA LEU A 183 -5.04 9.02 -11.04
C LEU A 183 -4.08 8.92 -12.23
N ARG A 184 -4.50 9.34 -13.43
CA ARG A 184 -3.63 9.38 -14.62
C ARG A 184 -2.43 10.31 -14.43
N ALA A 185 -2.65 11.50 -13.89
CA ALA A 185 -1.55 12.43 -13.59
C ALA A 185 -0.55 11.83 -12.59
N SER A 186 -1.04 11.12 -11.57
CA SER A 186 -0.18 10.40 -10.61
C SER A 186 0.62 9.28 -11.29
N ASP A 187 0.00 8.53 -12.21
CA ASP A 187 0.68 7.47 -12.96
C ASP A 187 1.80 8.02 -13.86
N ASP A 188 1.55 9.16 -14.52
CA ASP A 188 2.53 9.84 -15.37
C ASP A 188 3.74 10.31 -14.55
N ILE A 189 3.50 10.95 -13.40
CA ILE A 189 4.56 11.38 -12.48
C ILE A 189 5.35 10.16 -11.97
N ALA A 190 4.66 9.08 -11.62
CA ALA A 190 5.32 7.85 -11.17
C ALA A 190 6.16 7.21 -12.28
N ALA A 191 5.67 7.20 -13.52
CA ALA A 191 6.39 6.69 -14.68
C ALA A 191 7.65 7.51 -14.98
N GLU A 192 7.54 8.84 -14.93
CA GLU A 192 8.67 9.74 -15.14
C GLU A 192 9.74 9.54 -14.07
N ARG A 193 9.35 9.43 -12.80
CA ARG A 193 10.26 9.10 -11.69
C ARG A 193 10.94 7.75 -11.87
N ARG A 194 10.24 6.73 -12.36
CA ARG A 194 10.84 5.40 -12.66
C ARG A 194 11.90 5.52 -13.76
N ARG A 195 11.57 6.18 -14.88
CA ARG A 195 12.52 6.40 -15.99
C ARG A 195 13.77 7.14 -15.54
N ALA A 196 13.61 8.20 -14.74
CA ALA A 196 14.74 8.96 -14.21
C ALA A 196 15.63 8.13 -13.27
N ARG A 197 15.04 7.23 -12.45
CA ARG A 197 15.79 6.30 -11.60
C ARG A 197 16.56 5.27 -12.43
N GLU A 198 15.91 4.65 -13.40
CA GLU A 198 16.54 3.68 -14.31
C GLU A 198 17.68 4.30 -15.11
N GLU A 199 17.52 5.54 -15.59
CA GLU A 199 18.58 6.27 -16.26
C GLU A 199 19.77 6.55 -15.34
N LYS A 200 19.50 7.00 -14.11
CA LYS A 200 20.54 7.22 -13.10
C LYS A 200 21.28 5.93 -12.76
N GLU A 201 20.57 4.82 -12.58
CA GLU A 201 21.15 3.50 -12.33
C GLU A 201 22.01 3.01 -13.51
N ARG A 202 21.51 3.17 -14.75
CA ARG A 202 22.30 2.88 -15.97
C ARG A 202 23.58 3.71 -16.00
N HIS A 203 23.50 5.01 -15.70
CA HIS A 203 24.66 5.90 -15.66
C HIS A 203 25.68 5.50 -14.58
N GLN A 204 25.21 5.21 -13.36
CA GLN A 204 26.07 4.75 -12.27
C GLN A 204 26.76 3.42 -12.58
N ARG A 205 26.03 2.47 -13.17
CA ARG A 205 26.57 1.18 -13.59
C ARG A 205 27.62 1.34 -14.69
N ALA A 206 27.35 2.16 -15.70
CA ALA A 206 28.31 2.47 -16.76
C ALA A 206 29.58 3.10 -16.18
N LYS A 207 29.45 4.08 -15.28
CA LYS A 207 30.59 4.72 -14.60
C LYS A 207 31.45 3.73 -13.80
N ALA A 208 30.81 2.80 -13.08
CA ALA A 208 31.52 1.77 -12.33
C ALA A 208 32.30 0.81 -13.25
N LEU A 209 31.68 0.38 -14.35
CA LEU A 209 32.32 -0.47 -15.36
C LEU A 209 33.48 0.26 -16.07
N LEU A 210 33.34 1.56 -16.38
CA LEU A 210 34.43 2.36 -16.92
C LEU A 210 35.63 2.44 -15.98
N GLY A 211 35.39 2.58 -14.67
CA GLY A 211 36.44 2.50 -13.66
C GLY A 211 37.16 1.15 -13.66
N GLN A 212 36.42 0.04 -13.78
CA GLN A 212 36.99 -1.31 -13.87
C GLN A 212 37.78 -1.53 -15.17
N ALA A 213 37.29 -1.03 -16.30
CA ALA A 213 37.98 -1.10 -17.58
C ALA A 213 39.32 -0.35 -17.53
N LYS A 214 39.34 0.86 -16.95
CA LYS A 214 40.59 1.62 -16.76
C LYS A 214 41.58 0.87 -15.89
N ALA A 215 41.15 0.33 -14.75
CA ALA A 215 42.01 -0.47 -13.89
C ALA A 215 42.57 -1.73 -14.59
N ALA A 216 41.80 -2.37 -15.48
CA ALA A 216 42.26 -3.49 -16.28
C ALA A 216 43.30 -3.06 -17.34
N ILE A 217 43.12 -1.90 -17.97
CA ILE A 217 44.11 -1.30 -18.89
C ILE A 217 45.40 -1.00 -18.13
N ASP A 218 45.31 -0.37 -16.95
CA ASP A 218 46.47 -0.04 -16.11
C ASP A 218 47.23 -1.30 -15.66
N ALA A 219 46.54 -2.43 -15.52
CA ALA A 219 47.12 -3.75 -15.23
C ALA A 219 47.57 -4.53 -16.49
N SER A 220 47.49 -3.93 -17.68
CA SER A 220 47.76 -4.56 -18.99
C SER A 220 46.89 -5.78 -19.32
N ASP A 221 45.72 -5.93 -18.68
CA ASP A 221 44.71 -6.94 -19.00
C ASP A 221 43.72 -6.40 -20.05
N TYR A 222 44.22 -6.23 -21.27
CA TYR A 222 43.47 -5.60 -22.36
C TYR A 222 42.25 -6.41 -22.81
N ARG A 223 42.31 -7.74 -22.74
CA ARG A 223 41.17 -8.61 -23.09
C ARG A 223 39.99 -8.35 -22.15
N ARG A 224 40.25 -8.33 -20.84
CA ARG A 224 39.22 -8.02 -19.84
C ARG A 224 38.73 -6.58 -19.96
N ALA A 225 39.62 -5.63 -20.25
CA ALA A 225 39.23 -4.24 -20.47
C ALA A 225 38.24 -4.11 -21.63
N LEU A 226 38.53 -4.71 -22.79
CA LEU A 226 37.65 -4.70 -23.96
C LEU A 226 36.29 -5.35 -23.68
N ASP A 227 36.25 -6.49 -23.00
CA ASP A 227 35.00 -7.15 -22.59
C ASP A 227 34.13 -6.27 -21.69
N ILE A 228 34.74 -5.49 -20.79
CA ILE A 228 34.04 -4.55 -19.92
C ILE A 228 33.55 -3.35 -20.72
N LEU A 229 34.37 -2.80 -21.62
CA LEU A 229 34.01 -1.67 -22.48
C LEU A 229 32.84 -2.01 -23.41
N ASP A 230 32.77 -3.23 -23.94
CA ASP A 230 31.63 -3.71 -24.73
C ASP A 230 30.34 -3.77 -23.90
N LYS A 231 30.43 -4.12 -22.61
CA LYS A 231 29.28 -4.05 -21.70
C LYS A 231 28.83 -2.61 -21.47
N VAL A 232 29.77 -1.65 -21.40
CA VAL A 232 29.44 -0.22 -21.30
C VAL A 232 28.80 0.28 -22.61
N ALA A 233 29.34 -0.08 -23.77
CA ALA A 233 28.78 0.29 -25.08
C ALA A 233 27.33 -0.20 -25.25
N ARG A 234 27.01 -1.41 -24.77
CA ARG A 234 25.62 -1.91 -24.76
C ARG A 234 24.69 -1.16 -23.81
N LEU A 235 25.22 -0.63 -22.70
CA LEU A 235 24.44 0.14 -21.72
C LEU A 235 24.28 1.61 -22.13
N GLN A 236 25.27 2.18 -22.82
CA GLN A 236 25.32 3.56 -23.28
C GLN A 236 26.02 3.61 -24.65
N PRO A 237 25.27 3.40 -25.75
CA PRO A 237 25.83 3.36 -27.10
C PRO A 237 26.61 4.61 -27.50
N ASP A 238 26.20 5.78 -26.99
CA ASP A 238 26.80 7.08 -27.35
C ASP A 238 27.89 7.56 -26.39
N ASN A 239 28.41 6.67 -25.53
CA ASN A 239 29.45 7.05 -24.57
C ASN A 239 30.83 7.22 -25.25
N ARG A 240 31.20 8.47 -25.52
CA ARG A 240 32.47 8.85 -26.18
C ARG A 240 33.73 8.36 -25.46
N GLU A 241 33.66 8.13 -24.14
CA GLU A 241 34.80 7.65 -23.35
C GLU A 241 35.14 6.19 -23.69
N VAL A 242 34.15 5.39 -24.09
CA VAL A 242 34.33 3.98 -24.45
C VAL A 242 35.24 3.84 -25.67
N SER A 243 35.00 4.60 -26.74
CA SER A 243 35.80 4.54 -27.96
C SER A 243 37.27 4.92 -27.71
N GLY A 244 37.51 5.93 -26.87
CA GLY A 244 38.87 6.34 -26.50
C GLY A 244 39.61 5.28 -25.68
N LEU A 245 38.93 4.59 -24.76
CA LEU A 245 39.52 3.51 -23.97
C LEU A 245 39.73 2.23 -24.80
N GLN A 246 38.84 1.92 -25.75
CA GLN A 246 39.00 0.79 -26.67
C GLN A 246 40.25 0.97 -27.55
N GLN A 247 40.47 2.18 -28.09
CA GLN A 247 41.69 2.48 -28.86
C GLN A 247 42.97 2.30 -28.03
N LYS A 248 42.96 2.73 -26.76
CA LYS A 248 44.11 2.54 -25.85
C LYS A 248 44.40 1.08 -25.52
N ALA A 249 43.37 0.25 -25.41
CA ALA A 249 43.54 -1.18 -25.13
C ALA A 249 43.96 -2.00 -26.36
N LEU A 250 43.88 -1.42 -27.57
CA LEU A 250 44.28 -2.02 -28.84
C LEU A 250 45.63 -1.51 -29.37
N ALA A 251 46.23 -0.52 -28.70
CA ALA A 251 47.55 0.05 -29.03
C ALA A 251 48.67 -0.70 -28.30
#